data_AF-A0A812Y4D4-F1
#
_entry.id   AF-A0A812Y4D4-F1
#
_cell.length_a   1.000
_cell.length_b   1.000
_cell.length_c   1.000
_cell.angle_alpha   90.00
_cell.angle_beta   90.00
_cell.angle_gamma   90.00
#
_symmetry.space_group_name_H-M   'P 1'
#
loop_
_entity.id
_entity.type
_entity.pdbx_description
1 polymer ?
#
loop_
_entity_poly.entity_id
_entity_poly.type
_entity_poly.pdbx_seq_one_letter_code
_entity_poly.pdbx_strand_id
1 'polypeptide(L)'
;MEMEDSRQSGETRPRPSSWAGVMATRATDSEVPAEYQADSSVSSLSTNWAALGTSFETSAGRGIITQPLNLSGRLPRVYEVWDHVGGRNRFCCCGRCVTGPDIDFWYNLCTWSLILIPSALYFCFCSRHLWRVNPLLPIVTGIALIATIVFLLLTSCTDPGILPRRELRLAVPGLEEEIVSAVGVPPLPAEGGLDPECPPLTELQQSQGYRWCSTCKIVRPPRASHCADCDNCVLMFDHHCPFVNNCVGQRNYVFFSAFLFSTGCLGFSVAVGVGINYSSIGSLPDLWRNPLLLLALGLIGIPTALMLLGVICLGIFHLFLICIGRTTKEVLTGKITVAGRTLLHERGASLIHARSSVTPLDA
;
A
#
# COMPACT_ATOMS: atom_id res chain seq x y z
N MET A 1 -3.82 -61.39 -39.86
CA MET A 1 -5.28 -61.36 -39.72
C MET A 1 -5.66 -59.89 -39.74
N GLU A 2 -6.52 -59.56 -40.70
CA GLU A 2 -6.94 -58.23 -41.19
C GLU A 2 -7.33 -57.22 -40.07
N MET A 3 -7.38 -55.89 -40.28
CA MET A 3 -8.00 -55.16 -41.39
C MET A 3 -7.41 -53.76 -41.65
N GLU A 4 -7.45 -53.40 -42.94
CA GLU A 4 -7.61 -52.07 -43.57
C GLU A 4 -8.66 -51.17 -42.86
N ASP A 5 -8.74 -49.84 -43.03
CA ASP A 5 -8.92 -49.08 -44.29
C ASP A 5 -8.80 -47.55 -43.95
N SER A 6 -7.84 -46.80 -44.52
CA SER A 6 -7.94 -45.82 -45.65
C SER A 6 -8.57 -44.44 -45.33
N ARG A 7 -7.79 -43.36 -45.57
CA ARG A 7 -7.86 -42.36 -46.69
C ARG A 7 -8.79 -41.17 -46.34
N GLN A 8 -8.48 -39.88 -46.53
CA GLN A 8 -7.69 -39.09 -47.51
C GLN A 8 -7.31 -37.74 -46.84
N SER A 9 -6.07 -37.20 -46.90
CA SER A 9 -5.43 -36.34 -47.95
C SER A 9 -6.25 -35.10 -48.36
N GLY A 10 -5.72 -33.88 -48.52
CA GLY A 10 -4.33 -33.44 -48.71
C GLY A 10 -4.16 -31.93 -48.40
N GLU A 11 -2.93 -31.47 -48.11
CA GLU A 11 -1.94 -30.85 -49.03
C GLU A 11 -2.00 -29.30 -48.89
N THR A 12 -0.96 -28.46 -48.78
CA THR A 12 0.49 -28.57 -49.04
C THR A 12 1.24 -27.39 -48.35
N ARG A 13 2.54 -27.59 -48.10
CA ARG A 13 3.58 -26.71 -47.46
C ARG A 13 4.02 -25.49 -48.33
N PRO A 14 5.15 -24.75 -48.08
CA PRO A 14 5.96 -24.43 -46.87
C PRO A 14 6.31 -22.89 -46.70
N ARG A 15 7.07 -22.56 -45.63
CA ARG A 15 7.84 -21.30 -45.34
C ARG A 15 9.02 -21.08 -46.35
N PRO A 16 9.97 -20.09 -46.26
CA PRO A 16 10.27 -19.07 -45.22
C PRO A 16 10.85 -17.68 -45.70
N SER A 17 11.22 -16.83 -44.71
CA SER A 17 12.49 -16.07 -44.60
C SER A 17 12.51 -14.53 -44.60
N SER A 18 13.31 -14.04 -43.62
CA SER A 18 14.15 -12.82 -43.55
C SER A 18 13.56 -11.43 -43.82
N TRP A 19 13.57 -10.60 -42.78
CA TRP A 19 13.59 -9.14 -42.89
C TRP A 19 14.99 -8.61 -42.56
N ALA A 20 15.71 -8.20 -43.61
CA ALA A 20 16.86 -7.32 -43.55
C ALA A 20 16.37 -5.89 -43.87
N GLY A 21 16.97 -4.89 -43.20
CA GLY A 21 16.43 -3.53 -43.10
C GLY A 21 16.73 -2.60 -44.27
N VAL A 22 16.23 -1.36 -44.13
CA VAL A 22 16.73 -0.18 -44.83
C VAL A 22 16.56 1.04 -43.90
N MET A 23 17.68 1.69 -43.61
CA MET A 23 17.76 3.08 -43.14
C MET A 23 17.78 4.05 -44.32
N ALA A 24 17.43 5.32 -44.05
CA ALA A 24 17.86 6.59 -44.68
C ALA A 24 16.65 7.43 -45.14
N THR A 25 16.59 8.76 -45.11
CA THR A 25 17.31 9.93 -44.52
C THR A 25 16.58 11.17 -45.06
N ARG A 26 16.72 12.33 -44.38
CA ARG A 26 16.55 13.73 -44.86
C ARG A 26 15.12 14.18 -45.20
N ALA A 27 14.73 15.46 -45.13
CA ALA A 27 15.21 16.71 -44.53
C ALA A 27 14.16 17.80 -44.87
N THR A 28 14.37 18.99 -44.31
CA THR A 28 13.99 20.34 -44.76
C THR A 28 12.78 21.05 -44.15
N ASP A 29 13.10 22.33 -43.91
CA ASP A 29 12.52 23.40 -43.13
C ASP A 29 11.17 23.93 -43.62
N SER A 30 10.43 24.57 -42.70
CA SER A 30 9.64 25.77 -43.00
C SER A 30 9.38 26.56 -41.72
N GLU A 31 9.94 27.76 -41.67
CA GLU A 31 9.64 28.84 -40.72
C GLU A 31 8.28 29.48 -41.03
N VAL A 32 7.66 30.13 -40.04
CA VAL A 32 7.07 31.51 -40.06
C VAL A 32 6.22 31.76 -38.78
N PRO A 33 6.14 33.01 -38.26
CA PRO A 33 6.00 33.34 -36.83
C PRO A 33 4.68 34.07 -36.48
N ALA A 34 4.46 34.37 -35.18
CA ALA A 34 4.11 35.71 -34.66
C ALA A 34 3.54 35.66 -33.22
N GLU A 35 4.01 36.62 -32.42
CA GLU A 35 3.57 37.00 -31.07
C GLU A 35 2.08 37.36 -30.97
N TYR A 36 1.47 37.08 -29.82
CA TYR A 36 0.21 37.69 -29.39
C TYR A 36 0.42 38.33 -28.01
N GLN A 37 0.47 39.66 -27.99
CA GLN A 37 0.36 40.49 -26.77
C GLN A 37 -1.11 40.58 -26.37
N ALA A 38 -1.40 40.35 -25.09
CA ALA A 38 -2.67 40.74 -24.48
C ALA A 38 -2.39 41.80 -23.41
N ASP A 39 -2.97 42.98 -23.61
CA ASP A 39 -2.90 44.10 -22.67
C ASP A 39 -4.22 44.28 -21.93
N SER A 40 -4.04 44.72 -20.68
CA SER A 40 -4.86 45.53 -19.78
C SER A 40 -6.40 45.41 -19.68
N SER A 41 -6.79 45.30 -18.40
CA SER A 41 -7.94 45.95 -17.76
C SER A 41 -9.34 45.38 -18.03
N VAL A 42 -10.00 44.88 -16.98
CA VAL A 42 -11.29 45.42 -16.48
C VAL A 42 -11.44 45.01 -15.01
N SER A 43 -11.61 46.03 -14.17
CA SER A 43 -11.99 45.99 -12.77
C SER A 43 -13.47 45.64 -12.58
N SER A 44 -13.75 45.10 -11.39
CA SER A 44 -15.02 45.20 -10.65
C SER A 44 -16.29 44.71 -11.32
N LEU A 45 -16.90 43.65 -10.77
CA LEU A 45 -18.34 43.59 -10.59
C LEU A 45 -18.65 42.62 -9.42
N SER A 46 -19.08 43.21 -8.32
CA SER A 46 -19.82 42.56 -7.26
C SER A 46 -21.18 42.11 -7.80
N THR A 47 -21.52 40.84 -7.63
CA THR A 47 -22.92 40.41 -7.75
C THR A 47 -23.20 39.24 -6.83
N ASN A 48 -24.12 39.51 -5.90
CA ASN A 48 -24.80 38.54 -5.05
C ASN A 48 -25.38 37.39 -5.89
N TRP A 49 -25.11 36.15 -5.48
CA TRP A 49 -25.87 34.98 -5.92
C TRP A 49 -26.36 34.19 -4.71
N ALA A 50 -27.47 34.67 -4.14
CA ALA A 50 -28.39 33.84 -3.39
C ALA A 50 -29.57 33.53 -4.32
N ALA A 51 -29.50 32.39 -5.01
CA ALA A 51 -30.61 31.61 -5.58
C ALA A 51 -30.09 30.82 -6.78
N LEU A 52 -29.88 29.52 -6.60
CA LEU A 52 -30.34 28.46 -7.49
C LEU A 52 -29.90 27.14 -6.85
N GLY A 53 -30.87 26.47 -6.23
CA GLY A 53 -30.70 25.12 -5.73
C GLY A 53 -30.54 24.16 -6.90
N THR A 54 -29.40 23.49 -6.97
CA THR A 54 -29.23 22.22 -7.68
C THR A 54 -28.61 21.25 -6.69
N SER A 55 -29.47 20.41 -6.11
CA SER A 55 -29.06 19.29 -5.28
C SER A 55 -28.39 18.25 -6.17
N PHE A 56 -27.05 18.22 -6.16
CA PHE A 56 -26.30 17.08 -6.65
C PHE A 56 -26.38 15.97 -5.58
N GLU A 57 -27.17 14.94 -5.83
CA GLU A 57 -27.14 13.71 -5.04
C GLU A 57 -25.81 13.00 -5.32
N THR A 58 -24.83 13.18 -4.43
CA THR A 58 -23.60 12.38 -4.42
C THR A 58 -23.93 11.00 -3.87
N SER A 59 -23.74 9.96 -4.70
CA SER A 59 -23.75 8.59 -4.23
C SER A 59 -22.66 8.42 -3.16
N ALA A 60 -23.11 8.03 -1.95
CA ALA A 60 -22.33 7.86 -0.72
C ALA A 60 -22.00 9.14 0.09
N GLY A 61 -23.03 9.89 0.53
CA GLY A 61 -23.21 10.33 1.94
C GLY A 61 -22.06 11.01 2.72
N ARG A 62 -21.02 11.55 2.08
CA ARG A 62 -19.96 12.34 2.73
C ARG A 62 -20.00 13.74 2.13
N GLY A 63 -20.43 14.71 2.94
CA GLY A 63 -20.62 16.09 2.50
C GLY A 63 -19.29 16.77 2.15
N ILE A 64 -19.34 17.61 1.12
CA ILE A 64 -18.33 18.64 0.84
C ILE A 64 -18.24 19.54 2.07
N ILE A 65 -17.03 20.04 2.40
CA ILE A 65 -16.85 21.08 3.44
C ILE A 65 -17.54 22.36 2.93
N THR A 66 -18.84 22.49 3.15
CA THR A 66 -19.65 23.65 2.76
C THR A 66 -19.63 24.74 3.82
N GLN A 67 -19.07 24.47 5.00
CA GLN A 67 -18.87 25.44 6.06
C GLN A 67 -17.43 25.37 6.56
N PRO A 68 -16.75 26.52 6.74
CA PRO A 68 -15.44 26.51 7.39
C PRO A 68 -15.63 25.92 8.78
N LEU A 69 -14.96 24.81 9.08
CA LEU A 69 -14.78 24.37 10.46
C LEU A 69 -14.14 25.54 11.20
N ASN A 70 -14.92 26.23 12.04
CA ASN A 70 -14.49 27.42 12.76
C ASN A 70 -13.56 27.01 13.91
N LEU A 71 -12.38 26.50 13.54
CA LEU A 71 -11.27 26.21 14.42
C LEU A 71 -10.48 27.51 14.57
N SER A 72 -10.95 28.41 15.44
CA SER A 72 -10.14 29.49 16.02
C SER A 72 -9.33 30.32 15.00
N GLY A 73 -9.96 30.74 13.89
CA GLY A 73 -9.34 31.66 12.92
C GLY A 73 -8.15 31.11 12.12
N ARG A 74 -7.89 29.79 12.14
CA ARG A 74 -6.89 29.14 11.27
C ARG A 74 -7.55 28.18 10.29
N LEU A 75 -6.91 27.98 9.13
CA LEU A 75 -7.32 26.92 8.21
C LEU A 75 -7.14 25.54 8.87
N PRO A 76 -8.09 24.62 8.70
CA PRO A 76 -7.96 23.25 9.21
C PRO A 76 -6.87 22.49 8.46
N ARG A 77 -6.23 21.53 9.13
CA ARG A 77 -5.25 20.64 8.50
C ARG A 77 -5.90 19.42 7.87
N VAL A 78 -5.26 18.81 6.88
CA VAL A 78 -5.77 17.61 6.18
C VAL A 78 -6.18 16.50 7.16
N TYR A 79 -5.38 16.20 8.19
CA TYR A 79 -5.74 15.17 9.17
C TYR A 79 -6.97 15.51 10.02
N GLU A 80 -7.31 16.80 10.17
CA GLU A 80 -8.43 17.29 10.99
C GLU A 80 -9.76 17.14 10.25
N VAL A 81 -9.72 17.08 8.92
CA VAL A 81 -10.92 16.98 8.07
C VAL A 81 -10.99 15.65 7.31
N TRP A 82 -10.06 14.73 7.58
CA TRP A 82 -9.90 13.50 6.81
C TRP A 82 -11.15 12.62 6.78
N ASP A 83 -11.91 12.59 7.88
CA ASP A 83 -13.14 11.80 7.96
C ASP A 83 -14.23 12.28 6.97
N HIS A 84 -14.12 13.53 6.51
CA HIS A 84 -15.05 14.15 5.56
C HIS A 84 -14.55 14.05 4.11
N VAL A 85 -13.27 14.36 3.84
CA VAL A 85 -12.72 14.47 2.46
C VAL A 85 -11.80 13.33 2.04
N GLY A 86 -11.39 12.49 3.00
CA GLY A 86 -10.50 11.36 2.80
C GLY A 86 -11.26 10.03 2.64
N GLY A 87 -10.56 8.93 2.90
CA GLY A 87 -11.16 7.59 2.93
C GLY A 87 -11.45 7.12 4.35
N ARG A 88 -11.18 5.85 4.64
CA ARG A 88 -11.39 5.23 5.96
C ARG A 88 -10.09 5.07 6.77
N ASN A 89 -8.99 5.63 6.28
CA ASN A 89 -7.76 5.73 7.06
C ASN A 89 -7.93 6.66 8.26
N ARG A 90 -7.19 6.41 9.33
CA ARG A 90 -7.15 7.28 10.52
C ARG A 90 -5.79 7.91 10.68
N PHE A 91 -5.78 9.11 11.26
CA PHE A 91 -4.56 9.82 11.60
C PHE A 91 -4.41 9.92 13.10
N CYS A 92 -3.20 9.72 13.61
CA CYS A 92 -2.85 10.02 14.99
C CYS A 92 -1.49 10.72 15.07
N CYS A 93 -1.05 11.07 16.29
CA CYS A 93 0.21 11.79 16.53
C CYS A 93 0.33 13.10 15.72
N CYS A 94 -0.76 13.88 15.65
CA CYS A 94 -0.85 15.12 14.87
C CYS A 94 -0.50 14.91 13.39
N GLY A 95 -1.14 13.91 12.78
CA GLY A 95 -0.98 13.56 11.36
C GLY A 95 0.31 12.81 11.01
N ARG A 96 1.05 12.29 11.99
CA ARG A 96 2.33 11.57 11.74
C ARG A 96 2.15 10.08 11.51
N CYS A 97 1.12 9.48 12.08
CA CYS A 97 0.81 8.08 11.87
C CYS A 97 -0.50 7.98 11.09
N VAL A 98 -0.49 7.15 10.05
CA VAL A 98 -1.65 6.83 9.21
C VAL A 98 -1.91 5.34 9.35
N THR A 99 -3.10 4.98 9.80
CA THR A 99 -3.54 3.59 9.93
C THR A 99 -4.75 3.34 9.03
N GLY A 100 -5.13 2.08 8.90
CA GLY A 100 -6.34 1.63 8.24
C GLY A 100 -7.61 1.85 9.08
N PRO A 101 -8.73 1.26 8.62
CA PRO A 101 -10.05 1.41 9.23
C PRO A 101 -10.16 0.74 10.62
N ASP A 102 -11.15 1.18 11.39
CA ASP A 102 -11.43 0.72 12.75
C ASP A 102 -11.70 -0.78 12.85
N ILE A 103 -12.31 -1.34 11.81
CA ILE A 103 -12.67 -2.75 11.77
C ILE A 103 -11.44 -3.67 11.87
N ASP A 104 -10.26 -3.22 11.44
CA ASP A 104 -9.07 -4.06 11.53
C ASP A 104 -8.41 -4.05 12.92
N PHE A 105 -8.88 -3.21 13.83
CA PHE A 105 -8.27 -3.04 15.17
C PHE A 105 -8.09 -4.38 15.89
N TRP A 106 -9.11 -5.24 15.85
CA TRP A 106 -9.07 -6.56 16.51
C TRP A 106 -8.07 -7.52 15.87
N TYR A 107 -7.91 -7.47 14.55
CA TYR A 107 -6.93 -8.29 13.84
C TYR A 107 -5.51 -7.82 14.13
N ASN A 108 -5.28 -6.50 14.20
CA ASN A 108 -3.99 -5.95 14.58
C ASN A 108 -3.65 -6.23 16.06
N LEU A 109 -4.64 -6.13 16.97
CA LEU A 109 -4.46 -6.51 18.37
C LEU A 109 -4.09 -8.00 18.52
N CYS A 110 -4.65 -8.87 17.68
CA CYS A 110 -4.28 -10.28 17.62
C CYS A 110 -2.80 -10.44 17.25
N THR A 111 -2.31 -9.73 16.22
CA THR A 111 -0.89 -9.74 15.82
C THR A 111 0.02 -9.28 16.96
N TRP A 112 -0.31 -8.17 17.63
CA TRP A 112 0.43 -7.70 18.80
C TRP A 112 0.47 -8.75 19.93
N SER A 113 -0.66 -9.38 20.21
CA SER A 113 -0.78 -10.40 21.26
C SER A 113 0.07 -11.64 20.94
N LEU A 114 0.04 -12.11 19.69
CA LEU A 114 0.82 -13.26 19.20
C LEU A 114 2.33 -13.03 19.25
N ILE A 115 2.78 -11.77 19.22
CA ILE A 115 4.21 -11.43 19.32
C ILE A 115 4.58 -11.21 20.79
N LEU A 116 3.85 -10.36 21.51
CA LEU A 116 4.24 -9.90 22.84
C LEU A 116 4.03 -10.95 23.93
N ILE A 117 2.94 -11.72 23.90
CA ILE A 117 2.64 -12.69 24.96
C ILE A 117 3.67 -13.85 24.95
N PRO A 118 3.92 -14.56 23.83
CA PRO A 118 4.94 -15.61 23.81
C PRO A 118 6.34 -15.08 24.12
N SER A 119 6.66 -13.86 23.68
CA SER A 119 7.96 -13.23 23.98
C SER A 119 8.11 -12.93 25.47
N ALA A 120 7.09 -12.37 26.13
CA ALA A 120 7.10 -12.12 27.56
C ALA A 120 7.27 -13.43 28.35
N LEU A 121 6.52 -14.47 27.98
CA LEU A 121 6.66 -15.80 28.59
C LEU A 121 8.07 -16.38 28.36
N TYR A 122 8.65 -16.23 27.17
CA TYR A 122 10.01 -16.64 26.87
C TYR A 122 11.05 -15.95 27.77
N PHE A 123 10.94 -14.63 27.96
CA PHE A 123 11.85 -13.89 28.84
C PHE A 123 11.67 -14.23 30.31
N CYS A 124 10.44 -14.52 30.75
CA CYS A 124 10.14 -14.92 32.13
C CYS A 124 10.64 -16.34 32.45
N PHE A 125 10.34 -17.33 31.59
CA PHE A 125 10.52 -18.74 31.91
C PHE A 125 11.76 -19.37 31.28
N CYS A 126 12.08 -19.04 30.02
CA CYS A 126 13.18 -19.68 29.30
C CYS A 126 14.52 -18.96 29.51
N SER A 127 14.52 -17.62 29.58
CA SER A 127 15.76 -16.83 29.52
C SER A 127 16.66 -17.03 30.74
N ARG A 128 16.12 -17.32 31.94
CA ARG A 128 16.94 -17.58 33.14
C ARG A 128 17.82 -18.82 32.99
N HIS A 129 17.30 -19.90 32.38
CA HIS A 129 18.08 -21.09 32.10
C HIS A 129 19.08 -20.81 30.96
N LEU A 130 18.61 -20.19 29.87
CA LEU A 130 19.44 -19.87 28.72
C LEU A 130 20.61 -18.94 29.07
N TRP A 131 20.46 -18.00 30.00
CA TRP A 131 21.53 -17.12 30.44
C TRP A 131 22.74 -17.88 31.02
N ARG A 132 22.51 -19.04 31.63
CA ARG A 132 23.57 -19.90 32.18
C ARG A 132 24.23 -20.77 31.11
N VAL A 133 23.49 -21.12 30.06
CA VAL A 133 23.98 -21.97 28.96
C VAL A 133 24.68 -21.13 27.90
N ASN A 134 23.99 -20.13 27.36
CA ASN A 134 24.50 -19.17 26.40
C ASN A 134 23.69 -17.86 26.45
N PRO A 135 24.23 -16.77 27.02
CA PRO A 135 23.54 -15.49 27.10
C PRO A 135 23.34 -14.79 25.74
N LEU A 136 24.05 -15.20 24.68
CA LEU A 136 23.87 -14.60 23.36
C LEU A 136 22.46 -14.86 22.80
N LEU A 137 21.88 -16.04 23.07
CA LEU A 137 20.56 -16.39 22.55
C LEU A 137 19.45 -15.43 23.05
N PRO A 138 19.26 -15.21 24.37
CA PRO A 138 18.26 -14.25 24.85
C PRO A 138 18.57 -12.80 24.42
N ILE A 139 19.84 -12.42 24.25
CA ILE A 139 20.21 -11.08 23.73
C ILE A 139 19.76 -10.93 22.27
N VAL A 140 20.06 -11.90 21.41
CA VAL A 140 19.63 -11.91 20.00
C VAL A 140 18.10 -11.94 19.90
N THR A 141 17.42 -12.74 20.73
CA THR A 141 15.95 -12.72 20.81
C THR A 141 15.41 -11.34 21.18
N GLY A 142 16.04 -10.64 22.14
CA GLY A 142 15.65 -9.29 22.54
C GLY A 142 15.81 -8.27 21.42
N ILE A 143 16.93 -8.33 20.68
CA ILE A 143 17.17 -7.47 19.52
C ILE A 143 16.14 -7.75 18.42
N ALA A 144 15.88 -9.03 18.13
CA ALA A 144 14.88 -9.44 17.14
C ALA A 144 13.47 -8.94 17.53
N LEU A 145 13.08 -9.03 18.81
CA LEU A 145 11.81 -8.52 19.30
C LEU A 145 11.70 -7.01 19.09
N ILE A 146 12.73 -6.24 19.45
CA ILE A 146 12.74 -4.78 19.24
C ILE A 146 12.60 -4.46 17.75
N ALA A 147 13.35 -5.15 16.88
CA ALA A 147 13.25 -4.98 15.44
C ALA A 147 11.83 -5.29 14.92
N THR A 148 11.23 -6.40 15.36
CA THR A 148 9.85 -6.78 15.00
C THR A 148 8.84 -5.72 15.43
N ILE A 149 8.92 -5.21 16.66
CA ILE A 149 8.03 -4.16 17.15
C ILE A 149 8.18 -2.88 16.32
N VAL A 150 9.41 -2.47 16.04
CA VAL A 150 9.70 -1.27 15.24
C VAL A 150 9.16 -1.44 13.82
N PHE A 151 9.43 -2.55 13.14
CA PHE A 151 8.94 -2.75 11.77
C PHE A 151 7.43 -2.98 11.70
N LEU A 152 6.80 -3.58 12.71
CA LEU A 152 5.35 -3.65 12.81
C LEU A 152 4.75 -2.23 12.91
N LEU A 153 5.26 -1.41 13.83
CA LEU A 153 4.82 -0.01 13.96
C LEU A 153 5.03 0.77 12.66
N LEU A 154 6.21 0.66 12.04
CA LEU A 154 6.50 1.34 10.79
C LEU A 154 5.60 0.87 9.65
N THR A 155 5.25 -0.42 9.59
CA THR A 155 4.30 -0.94 8.60
C THR A 155 2.88 -0.41 8.86
N SER A 156 2.43 -0.45 10.11
CA SER A 156 1.08 -0.05 10.53
C SER A 156 0.84 1.46 10.46
N CYS A 157 1.83 2.28 10.82
CA CYS A 157 1.69 3.73 10.97
C CYS A 157 2.20 4.56 9.78
N THR A 158 2.80 3.94 8.76
CA THR A 158 3.29 4.69 7.60
C THR A 158 2.20 4.82 6.56
N ASP A 159 2.05 6.02 5.98
CA ASP A 159 1.29 6.23 4.75
C ASP A 159 1.74 5.20 3.69
N PRO A 160 0.85 4.29 3.22
CA PRO A 160 1.23 3.24 2.27
C PRO A 160 1.53 3.77 0.86
N GLY A 161 1.29 5.05 0.60
CA GLY A 161 1.33 5.67 -0.73
C GLY A 161 -0.06 6.07 -1.18
N ILE A 162 -0.85 6.69 -0.31
CA ILE A 162 -2.21 7.11 -0.63
C ILE A 162 -2.17 8.18 -1.72
N LEU A 163 -2.97 7.98 -2.77
CA LEU A 163 -3.19 8.96 -3.83
C LEU A 163 -4.44 9.78 -3.46
N PRO A 164 -4.29 11.10 -3.20
CA PRO A 164 -5.40 11.97 -2.81
C PRO A 164 -6.57 11.92 -3.79
N ARG A 165 -7.79 11.89 -3.23
CA ARG A 165 -9.06 12.01 -3.97
C ARG A 165 -9.20 13.39 -4.61
N ARG A 166 -10.08 13.54 -5.60
CA ARG A 166 -10.32 14.82 -6.30
C ARG A 166 -10.59 15.97 -5.33
N GLU A 167 -11.49 15.76 -4.37
CA GLU A 167 -11.87 16.80 -3.40
C GLU A 167 -10.66 17.32 -2.61
N LEU A 168 -9.78 16.43 -2.15
CA LEU A 168 -8.58 16.82 -1.43
C LEU A 168 -7.55 17.54 -2.32
N ARG A 169 -7.43 17.13 -3.59
CA ARG A 169 -6.55 17.79 -4.58
C ARG A 169 -6.97 19.23 -4.84
N LEU A 170 -8.28 19.47 -4.91
CA LEU A 170 -8.83 20.81 -5.11
C LEU A 170 -8.73 21.67 -3.84
N ALA A 171 -8.87 21.06 -2.67
CA ALA A 171 -8.92 21.78 -1.39
C ALA A 171 -7.54 22.10 -0.78
N VAL A 172 -6.44 21.55 -1.32
CA VAL A 172 -5.07 21.83 -0.85
C VAL A 172 -4.30 22.55 -1.96
N PRO A 173 -3.94 23.85 -1.78
CA PRO A 173 -3.22 24.62 -2.79
C PRO A 173 -1.88 23.97 -3.18
N GLY A 174 -1.59 23.92 -4.49
CA GLY A 174 -0.35 23.36 -5.04
C GLY A 174 -0.24 21.83 -5.01
N LEU A 175 -1.21 21.11 -4.40
CA LEU A 175 -1.15 19.66 -4.28
C LEU A 175 -1.26 18.94 -5.63
N GLU A 176 -2.08 19.45 -6.55
CA GLU A 176 -2.25 18.84 -7.88
C GLU A 176 -0.94 18.89 -8.68
N GLU A 177 -0.26 20.03 -8.69
CA GLU A 177 1.03 20.22 -9.38
C GLU A 177 2.10 19.26 -8.83
N GLU A 178 2.14 19.10 -7.50
CA GLU A 178 3.04 18.15 -6.84
C GLU A 178 2.73 16.69 -7.23
N ILE A 179 1.45 16.31 -7.29
CA ILE A 179 1.05 14.96 -7.69
C ILE A 179 1.39 14.70 -9.16
N VAL A 180 1.11 15.65 -10.05
CA VAL A 180 1.45 15.57 -11.47
C VAL A 180 2.97 15.42 -11.63
N SER A 181 3.76 16.18 -10.87
CA SER A 181 5.23 16.09 -10.87
C SER A 181 5.74 14.75 -10.32
N ALA A 182 5.18 14.26 -9.21
CA ALA A 182 5.66 13.07 -8.51
C ALA A 182 5.26 11.76 -9.20
N VAL A 183 4.10 11.73 -9.86
CA VAL A 183 3.47 10.49 -10.36
C VAL A 183 3.26 10.51 -11.87
N GLY A 184 3.35 11.67 -12.52
CA GLY A 184 3.14 11.82 -13.97
C GLY A 184 1.68 11.59 -14.39
N VAL A 185 0.73 11.71 -13.45
CA VAL A 185 -0.70 11.62 -13.79
C VAL A 185 -1.14 12.87 -14.55
N PRO A 186 -2.11 12.76 -15.48
CA PRO A 186 -2.70 13.93 -16.12
C PRO A 186 -3.32 14.85 -15.06
N PRO A 187 -3.22 16.18 -15.23
CA PRO A 187 -3.86 17.12 -14.32
C PRO A 187 -5.38 16.93 -14.36
N LEU A 188 -6.04 17.24 -13.25
CA LEU A 188 -7.50 17.35 -13.21
C LEU A 188 -7.99 18.34 -14.29
N PRO A 189 -9.15 18.06 -14.93
CA PRO A 189 -9.73 19.01 -15.88
C PRO A 189 -9.98 20.36 -15.22
N ALA A 190 -9.55 21.45 -15.85
CA ALA A 190 -9.94 22.79 -15.46
C ALA A 190 -11.47 22.91 -15.63
N GLU A 191 -12.16 23.38 -14.60
CA GLU A 191 -13.62 23.58 -14.49
C GLU A 191 -14.37 23.78 -15.82
N GLY A 192 -15.51 23.10 -16.00
CA GLY A 192 -16.49 23.44 -17.04
C GLY A 192 -16.55 22.54 -18.28
N GLY A 193 -16.23 21.25 -18.17
CA GLY A 193 -16.39 20.35 -19.30
C GLY A 193 -16.40 18.87 -18.94
N LEU A 194 -17.60 18.30 -19.01
CA LEU A 194 -17.93 16.88 -19.13
C LEU A 194 -18.08 16.10 -17.82
N ASP A 195 -19.03 15.19 -17.90
CA ASP A 195 -19.62 14.39 -16.84
C ASP A 195 -18.60 13.84 -15.83
N PRO A 196 -19.02 13.63 -14.56
CA PRO A 196 -18.22 12.95 -13.53
C PRO A 196 -17.80 11.50 -13.88
N GLU A 197 -18.13 11.03 -15.08
CA GLU A 197 -17.76 9.73 -15.64
C GLU A 197 -16.51 9.84 -16.52
N CYS A 198 -15.41 9.26 -16.03
CA CYS A 198 -14.17 8.92 -16.76
C CYS A 198 -13.70 9.96 -17.80
N PRO A 199 -12.83 10.93 -17.46
CA PRO A 199 -12.16 11.74 -18.46
C PRO A 199 -11.52 10.84 -19.54
N PRO A 200 -11.58 11.21 -20.83
CA PRO A 200 -11.10 10.37 -21.91
C PRO A 200 -9.59 10.19 -21.78
N LEU A 201 -9.17 9.06 -21.22
CA LEU A 201 -7.76 8.65 -21.23
C LEU A 201 -7.38 8.37 -22.68
N THR A 202 -6.26 8.95 -23.13
CA THR A 202 -5.74 8.67 -24.48
C THR A 202 -5.39 7.18 -24.61
N GLU A 203 -5.45 6.62 -25.82
CA GLU A 203 -5.03 5.23 -26.06
C GLU A 203 -3.60 4.96 -25.57
N LEU A 204 -2.72 5.97 -25.68
CA LEU A 204 -1.37 5.95 -25.12
C LEU A 204 -1.39 5.81 -23.58
N GLN A 205 -2.21 6.58 -22.87
CA GLN A 205 -2.32 6.46 -21.41
C GLN A 205 -2.89 5.10 -21.00
N GLN A 206 -3.91 4.61 -21.70
CA GLN A 206 -4.51 3.30 -21.41
C GLN A 206 -3.53 2.16 -21.66
N SER A 207 -2.77 2.21 -22.76
CA SER A 207 -1.72 1.24 -23.08
C SER A 207 -0.53 1.31 -22.11
N GLN A 208 -0.24 2.48 -21.55
CA GLN A 208 0.75 2.65 -20.48
C GLN A 208 0.26 2.15 -19.10
N GLY A 209 -1.03 1.83 -18.95
CA GLY A 209 -1.62 1.24 -17.75
C GLY A 209 -2.33 2.23 -16.82
N TYR A 210 -2.57 3.47 -17.26
CA TYR A 210 -3.38 4.44 -16.52
C TYR A 210 -4.86 4.00 -16.51
N ARG A 211 -5.53 4.21 -15.38
CA ARG A 211 -6.94 3.82 -15.19
C ARG A 211 -7.70 4.83 -14.36
N TRP A 212 -8.90 5.19 -14.79
CA TRP A 212 -9.82 5.98 -13.97
C TRP A 212 -10.27 5.21 -12.71
N CYS A 213 -10.49 5.92 -11.62
CA CYS A 213 -11.16 5.45 -10.43
C CYS A 213 -12.43 6.29 -10.22
N SER A 214 -13.60 5.67 -10.39
CA SER A 214 -14.89 6.33 -10.19
C SER A 214 -15.13 6.75 -8.74
N THR A 215 -14.68 5.95 -7.76
CA THR A 215 -14.84 6.27 -6.33
C THR A 215 -14.03 7.50 -5.91
N CYS A 216 -12.75 7.54 -6.27
CA CYS A 216 -11.86 8.65 -5.89
C CYS A 216 -11.89 9.83 -6.88
N LYS A 217 -12.53 9.66 -8.04
CA LYS A 217 -12.62 10.61 -9.16
C LYS A 217 -11.24 11.10 -9.65
N ILE A 218 -10.30 10.17 -9.80
CA ILE A 218 -8.92 10.46 -10.21
C ILE A 218 -8.42 9.45 -11.25
N VAL A 219 -7.47 9.89 -12.07
CA VAL A 219 -6.66 9.00 -12.90
C VAL A 219 -5.59 8.36 -12.02
N ARG A 220 -5.57 7.03 -11.98
CA ARG A 220 -4.56 6.26 -11.26
C ARG A 220 -3.40 5.94 -12.21
N PRO A 221 -2.14 6.12 -11.77
CA PRO A 221 -0.99 5.66 -12.51
C PRO A 221 -0.95 4.11 -12.58
N PRO A 222 -0.08 3.56 -13.43
CA PRO A 222 0.14 2.12 -13.48
C PRO A 222 0.45 1.54 -12.09
N ARG A 223 -0.09 0.35 -11.80
CA ARG A 223 0.01 -0.37 -10.50
C ARG A 223 -0.63 0.30 -9.29
N ALA A 224 -1.16 1.51 -9.39
CA ALA A 224 -2.02 2.04 -8.35
C ALA A 224 -3.40 1.37 -8.38
N SER A 225 -4.01 1.21 -7.22
CA SER A 225 -5.32 0.58 -7.11
C SER A 225 -6.14 1.14 -5.97
N HIS A 226 -7.46 1.10 -6.15
CA HIS A 226 -8.39 1.44 -5.10
C HIS A 226 -8.52 0.26 -4.14
N CYS A 227 -8.32 0.51 -2.85
CA CYS A 227 -8.62 -0.42 -1.77
C CYS A 227 -9.99 -0.07 -1.23
N ALA A 228 -10.94 -1.01 -1.31
CA ALA A 228 -12.29 -0.79 -0.80
C ALA A 228 -12.27 -0.58 0.72
N ASP A 229 -11.50 -1.37 1.47
CA ASP A 229 -11.43 -1.34 2.94
C ASP A 229 -10.94 0.01 3.48
N CYS A 230 -9.86 0.55 2.92
CA CYS A 230 -9.33 1.87 3.27
C CYS A 230 -10.04 3.03 2.54
N ASP A 231 -10.89 2.72 1.55
CA ASP A 231 -11.62 3.68 0.71
C ASP A 231 -10.74 4.75 0.01
N ASN A 232 -9.54 4.34 -0.40
CA ASN A 232 -8.56 5.21 -1.04
C ASN A 232 -7.78 4.47 -2.13
N CYS A 233 -7.25 5.23 -3.09
CA CYS A 233 -6.26 4.71 -4.02
C CYS A 233 -4.88 4.68 -3.37
N VAL A 234 -4.13 3.60 -3.61
CA VAL A 234 -2.77 3.40 -3.09
C VAL A 234 -1.83 3.12 -4.26
N LEU A 235 -0.70 3.82 -4.29
CA LEU A 235 0.40 3.63 -5.24
C LEU A 235 1.09 2.28 -5.01
N MET A 236 1.43 1.59 -6.10
CA MET A 236 2.04 0.25 -6.07
C MET A 236 1.32 -0.68 -5.09
N PHE A 237 -0.01 -0.66 -5.11
CA PHE A 237 -0.83 -1.37 -4.14
C PHE A 237 -0.56 -2.88 -4.23
N ASP A 238 -0.12 -3.45 -3.11
CA ASP A 238 0.12 -4.88 -3.01
C ASP A 238 -1.13 -5.59 -2.50
N HIS A 239 -1.54 -5.24 -1.28
CA HIS A 239 -2.75 -5.76 -0.64
C HIS A 239 -3.19 -4.86 0.53
N HIS A 240 -4.40 -5.10 1.02
CA HIS A 240 -4.83 -4.62 2.32
C HIS A 240 -4.59 -5.73 3.36
N CYS A 241 -3.96 -5.39 4.48
CA CYS A 241 -3.61 -6.35 5.51
C CYS A 241 -4.26 -5.95 6.84
N PRO A 242 -5.33 -6.64 7.27
CA PRO A 242 -5.98 -6.36 8.54
C PRO A 242 -5.04 -6.55 9.74
N PHE A 243 -4.09 -7.50 9.65
CA PHE A 243 -3.14 -7.82 10.71
C PHE A 243 -2.15 -6.68 11.02
N VAL A 244 -1.86 -5.81 10.05
CA VAL A 244 -1.07 -4.59 10.28
C VAL A 244 -1.94 -3.34 10.36
N ASN A 245 -3.28 -3.49 10.28
CA ASN A 245 -4.25 -2.40 10.17
C ASN A 245 -3.80 -1.33 9.18
N ASN A 246 -3.41 -1.72 7.98
CA ASN A 246 -3.06 -0.78 6.91
C ASN A 246 -3.01 -1.48 5.55
N CYS A 247 -3.01 -0.71 4.47
CA CYS A 247 -2.57 -1.23 3.18
C CYS A 247 -1.05 -1.44 3.18
N VAL A 248 -0.60 -2.38 2.37
CA VAL A 248 0.80 -2.53 1.99
C VAL A 248 0.95 -2.01 0.55
N GLY A 249 1.77 -0.99 0.37
CA GLY A 249 1.98 -0.30 -0.91
C GLY A 249 3.37 0.31 -1.01
N GLN A 250 3.57 1.22 -1.96
CA GLN A 250 4.88 1.79 -2.32
C GLN A 250 5.74 2.20 -1.12
N ARG A 251 5.14 2.88 -0.14
CA ARG A 251 5.90 3.58 0.92
C ARG A 251 6.21 2.72 2.14
N ASN A 252 5.44 1.66 2.38
CA ASN A 252 5.60 0.79 3.56
C ASN A 252 5.94 -0.67 3.20
N TYR A 253 6.01 -1.05 1.93
CA TYR A 253 6.33 -2.43 1.53
C TYR A 253 7.66 -2.92 2.13
N VAL A 254 8.72 -2.11 2.08
CA VAL A 254 10.02 -2.52 2.66
C VAL A 254 9.95 -2.70 4.19
N PHE A 255 9.07 -1.96 4.88
CA PHE A 255 8.85 -2.18 6.31
C PHE A 255 8.09 -3.48 6.55
N PHE A 256 7.10 -3.78 5.71
CA PHE A 256 6.39 -5.05 5.76
C PHE A 256 7.34 -6.23 5.51
N SER A 257 8.23 -6.15 4.52
CA SER A 257 9.25 -7.18 4.27
C SER A 257 10.21 -7.33 5.45
N ALA A 258 10.68 -6.22 6.03
CA ALA A 258 11.55 -6.24 7.21
C ALA A 258 10.82 -6.78 8.46
N PHE A 259 9.53 -6.51 8.60
CA PHE A 259 8.67 -7.07 9.63
C PHE A 259 8.56 -8.60 9.49
N LEU A 260 8.31 -9.13 8.28
CA LEU A 260 8.29 -10.59 8.06
C LEU A 260 9.64 -11.23 8.40
N PHE A 261 10.74 -10.62 7.93
CA PHE A 261 12.08 -11.13 8.18
C PHE A 261 12.43 -11.14 9.68
N SER A 262 12.25 -10.01 10.36
CA SER A 262 12.52 -9.90 11.81
C SER A 262 11.63 -10.81 12.64
N THR A 263 10.35 -10.98 12.29
CA THR A 263 9.44 -11.92 12.95
C THR A 263 9.87 -13.37 12.74
N GLY A 264 10.37 -13.72 11.55
CA GLY A 264 10.97 -15.03 11.28
C GLY A 264 12.20 -15.30 12.14
N CYS A 265 13.11 -14.31 12.26
CA CYS A 265 14.28 -14.40 13.14
C CYS A 265 13.89 -14.54 14.61
N LEU A 266 12.90 -13.75 15.08
CA LEU A 266 12.37 -13.82 16.43
C LEU A 266 11.80 -15.21 16.72
N GLY A 267 10.91 -15.70 15.87
CA GLY A 267 10.29 -17.01 16.02
C GLY A 267 11.32 -18.14 16.03
N PHE A 268 12.32 -18.08 15.15
CA PHE A 268 13.40 -19.09 15.09
C PHE A 268 14.22 -19.09 16.37
N SER A 269 14.63 -17.92 16.86
CA SER A 269 15.39 -17.80 18.12
C SER A 269 14.60 -18.29 19.33
N VAL A 270 13.30 -17.99 19.40
CA VAL A 270 12.39 -18.50 20.43
C VAL A 270 12.26 -20.03 20.34
N ALA A 271 12.08 -20.59 19.15
CA ALA A 271 11.96 -22.03 18.94
C ALA A 271 13.23 -22.79 19.40
N VAL A 272 14.41 -22.28 19.06
CA VAL A 272 15.69 -22.83 19.53
C VAL A 272 15.76 -22.78 21.06
N GLY A 273 15.40 -21.64 21.67
CA GLY A 273 15.43 -21.50 23.12
C GLY A 273 14.43 -22.41 23.85
N VAL A 274 13.23 -22.62 23.28
CA VAL A 274 12.24 -23.59 23.78
C VAL A 274 12.80 -25.01 23.68
N GLY A 275 13.44 -25.37 22.56
CA GLY A 275 14.06 -26.68 22.37
C GLY A 275 15.16 -26.99 23.39
N ILE A 276 16.04 -26.01 23.67
CA ILE A 276 17.08 -26.15 24.70
C ILE A 276 16.46 -26.36 26.08
N ASN A 277 15.46 -25.54 26.46
CA ASN A 277 14.77 -25.69 27.75
C ASN A 277 14.05 -27.03 27.86
N TYR A 278 13.41 -27.50 26.79
CA TYR A 278 12.77 -28.81 26.75
C TYR A 278 13.79 -29.95 26.90
N SER A 279 14.92 -29.87 26.21
CA SER A 279 16.00 -30.88 26.30
C SER A 279 16.64 -30.98 27.69
N SER A 280 16.54 -29.91 28.50
CA SER A 280 17.03 -29.92 29.89
C SER A 280 16.15 -30.73 30.84
N ILE A 281 14.92 -31.07 30.42
CA ILE A 281 14.00 -31.92 31.16
C ILE A 281 14.33 -33.38 30.82
N GLY A 282 15.38 -33.91 31.46
CA GLY A 282 16.07 -35.14 31.05
C GLY A 282 15.24 -36.44 31.03
N SER A 283 14.06 -36.53 31.66
CA SER A 283 13.24 -37.76 31.66
C SER A 283 11.73 -37.49 31.82
N LEU A 284 10.87 -38.41 31.34
CA LEU A 284 9.40 -38.33 31.50
C LEU A 284 8.94 -38.15 32.97
N PRO A 285 9.57 -38.79 33.98
CA PRO A 285 9.27 -38.51 35.39
C PRO A 285 9.65 -37.09 35.86
N ASP A 286 10.69 -36.48 35.31
CA ASP A 286 11.08 -35.09 35.65
C ASP A 286 10.11 -34.06 35.05
N LEU A 287 9.39 -34.43 33.99
CA LEU A 287 8.32 -33.63 33.38
C LEU A 287 7.20 -33.32 34.39
N TRP A 288 6.87 -34.29 35.25
CA TRP A 288 5.87 -34.15 36.31
C TRP A 288 6.36 -33.32 37.51
N ARG A 289 7.66 -33.07 37.63
CA ARG A 289 8.22 -32.25 38.72
C ARG A 289 8.02 -30.76 38.49
N ASN A 290 7.87 -30.30 37.25
CA ASN A 290 7.69 -28.88 36.91
C ASN A 290 6.56 -28.68 35.86
N PRO A 291 5.30 -29.00 36.20
CA PRO A 291 4.17 -28.88 35.26
C PRO A 291 3.96 -27.44 34.76
N LEU A 292 4.31 -26.44 35.58
CA LEU A 292 4.25 -25.03 35.20
C LEU A 292 5.22 -24.70 34.07
N LEU A 293 6.44 -25.23 34.10
CA LEU A 293 7.41 -25.02 33.02
C LEU A 293 6.96 -25.70 31.73
N LEU A 294 6.44 -26.93 31.82
CA LEU A 294 5.90 -27.62 30.65
C LEU A 294 4.75 -26.86 30.01
N LEU A 295 3.80 -26.37 30.84
CA LEU A 295 2.70 -25.52 30.38
C LEU A 295 3.23 -24.25 29.70
N ALA A 296 4.20 -23.57 30.32
CA ALA A 296 4.81 -22.37 29.74
C ALA A 296 5.49 -22.67 28.39
N LEU A 297 6.25 -23.76 28.28
CA LEU A 297 6.88 -24.18 27.02
C LEU A 297 5.84 -24.50 25.93
N GLY A 298 4.70 -25.11 26.29
CA GLY A 298 3.58 -25.31 25.36
C GLY A 298 2.95 -23.99 24.89
N LEU A 299 2.68 -23.07 25.83
CA LEU A 299 2.10 -21.75 25.55
C LEU A 299 3.04 -20.83 24.76
N ILE A 300 4.36 -21.05 24.82
CA ILE A 300 5.35 -20.34 23.98
C ILE A 300 5.50 -21.06 22.63
N GLY A 301 5.73 -22.37 22.66
CA GLY A 301 6.15 -23.17 21.51
C GLY A 301 5.07 -23.34 20.45
N ILE A 302 3.83 -23.65 20.84
CA ILE A 302 2.73 -23.89 19.89
C ILE A 302 2.42 -22.62 19.07
N PRO A 303 2.16 -21.44 19.69
CA PRO A 303 1.93 -20.22 18.93
C PRO A 303 3.13 -19.82 18.07
N THR A 304 4.36 -20.00 18.58
CA THR A 304 5.58 -19.69 17.83
C THR A 304 5.70 -20.56 16.58
N ALA A 305 5.40 -21.87 16.67
CA ALA A 305 5.44 -22.78 15.53
C ALA A 305 4.41 -22.41 14.46
N LEU A 306 3.17 -22.11 14.86
CA LEU A 306 2.11 -21.66 13.95
C LEU A 306 2.46 -20.34 13.26
N MET A 307 2.98 -19.38 14.04
CA MET A 307 3.45 -18.10 13.51
C MET A 307 4.60 -18.29 12.52
N LEU A 308 5.60 -19.12 12.84
CA LEU A 308 6.72 -19.41 11.96
C LEU A 308 6.27 -20.03 10.64
N LEU A 309 5.35 -21.00 10.69
CA LEU A 309 4.80 -21.61 9.48
C LEU A 309 4.18 -20.54 8.57
N GLY A 310 3.31 -19.68 9.12
CA GLY A 310 2.67 -18.60 8.36
C GLY A 310 3.68 -17.58 7.81
N VAL A 311 4.61 -17.12 8.65
CA VAL A 311 5.60 -16.09 8.29
C VAL A 311 6.61 -16.61 7.25
N ILE A 312 7.03 -17.87 7.33
CA ILE A 312 7.95 -18.46 6.36
C ILE A 312 7.25 -18.61 5.00
N CYS A 313 6.03 -19.17 4.98
CA CYS A 313 5.27 -19.30 3.73
C CYS A 313 5.02 -17.94 3.07
N LEU A 314 4.59 -16.95 3.85
CA LEU A 314 4.36 -15.59 3.36
C LEU A 314 5.67 -14.91 2.94
N GLY A 315 6.75 -15.09 3.70
CA GLY A 315 8.07 -14.54 3.39
C GLY A 315 8.65 -15.08 2.08
N ILE A 316 8.53 -16.40 1.84
CA ILE A 316 8.94 -17.01 0.57
C ILE A 316 8.12 -16.46 -0.60
N PHE A 317 6.80 -16.32 -0.42
CA PHE A 317 5.93 -15.75 -1.44
C PHE A 317 6.33 -14.30 -1.78
N HIS A 318 6.54 -13.44 -0.77
CA HIS A 318 6.96 -12.06 -1.00
C HIS A 318 8.38 -11.96 -1.56
N LEU A 319 9.29 -12.86 -1.21
CA LEU A 319 10.61 -12.94 -1.84
C LEU A 319 10.49 -13.28 -3.33
N PHE A 320 9.64 -14.23 -3.69
CA PHE A 320 9.33 -14.54 -5.09
C PHE A 320 8.78 -13.32 -5.83
N LEU A 321 7.82 -12.59 -5.22
CA LEU A 321 7.26 -11.35 -5.77
C LEU A 321 8.32 -10.26 -6.02
N ILE A 322 9.26 -10.09 -5.09
CA ILE A 322 10.39 -9.16 -5.24
C ILE A 322 11.27 -9.60 -6.42
N CYS A 323 11.59 -10.90 -6.53
CA CYS A 323 12.46 -11.43 -7.59
C CYS A 323 11.85 -11.26 -9.00
N ILE A 324 10.54 -11.49 -9.16
CA ILE A 324 9.86 -11.29 -10.45
C ILE A 324 9.45 -9.83 -10.69
N GLY A 325 9.66 -8.98 -9.67
CA GLY A 325 9.25 -7.60 -9.66
C GLY A 325 7.77 -7.41 -9.95
N ARG A 326 6.89 -8.06 -9.18
CA ARG A 326 5.42 -7.90 -9.29
C ARG A 326 4.79 -7.80 -7.91
N THR A 327 3.70 -7.05 -7.81
CA THR A 327 2.85 -7.02 -6.62
C THR A 327 2.01 -8.29 -6.50
N THR A 328 1.54 -8.60 -5.28
CA THR A 328 0.56 -9.66 -5.01
C THR A 328 -0.66 -9.50 -5.91
N LYS A 329 -1.17 -8.27 -6.06
CA LYS A 329 -2.32 -7.97 -6.91
C LYS A 329 -2.10 -8.32 -8.37
N GLU A 330 -0.95 -7.99 -8.95
CA GLU A 330 -0.63 -8.31 -10.34
C GLU A 330 -0.60 -9.82 -10.57
N VAL A 331 0.00 -10.57 -9.65
CA VAL A 331 0.06 -12.05 -9.74
C VAL A 331 -1.33 -12.67 -9.63
N LEU A 332 -2.14 -12.25 -8.66
CA LEU A 332 -3.47 -12.83 -8.44
C LEU A 332 -4.50 -12.45 -9.53
N THR A 333 -4.36 -11.27 -10.14
CA THR A 333 -5.29 -10.82 -11.18
C THR A 333 -4.84 -11.17 -12.60
N GLY A 334 -3.61 -11.65 -12.77
CA GLY A 334 -3.01 -11.93 -14.08
C GLY A 334 -2.73 -10.68 -14.93
N LYS A 335 -2.92 -9.47 -14.38
CA LYS A 335 -2.70 -8.21 -15.10
C LYS A 335 -1.22 -7.87 -15.12
N ILE A 336 -0.63 -7.89 -16.30
CA ILE A 336 0.77 -7.53 -16.51
C ILE A 336 0.86 -6.02 -16.76
N THR A 337 1.44 -5.29 -15.82
CA THR A 337 1.81 -3.88 -16.02
C THR A 337 3.28 -3.81 -16.40
N VAL A 338 3.57 -3.48 -17.67
CA VAL A 338 4.92 -3.49 -18.25
C VAL A 338 5.75 -2.27 -17.79
N ALA A 339 5.10 -1.20 -17.34
CA ALA A 339 5.77 0.03 -16.91
C ALA A 339 6.16 0.03 -15.41
N GLY A 340 7.37 0.51 -15.11
CA GLY A 340 7.86 0.86 -13.77
C GLY A 340 8.69 -0.23 -13.07
N ARG A 341 9.64 0.19 -12.21
CA ARG A 341 10.32 -0.68 -11.23
C ARG A 341 9.38 -0.98 -10.04
N THR A 342 9.56 -2.10 -9.34
CA THR A 342 8.60 -2.59 -8.31
C THR A 342 9.07 -2.45 -6.87
N LEU A 343 8.90 -3.50 -6.05
CA LEU A 343 8.58 -3.52 -4.62
C LEU A 343 9.66 -2.98 -3.67
N LEU A 344 10.78 -2.51 -4.22
CA LEU A 344 11.91 -1.92 -3.51
C LEU A 344 12.39 -0.60 -4.15
N HIS A 345 11.54 0.06 -4.94
CA HIS A 345 11.84 1.38 -5.46
C HIS A 345 11.91 2.43 -4.34
N GLU A 346 12.44 3.61 -4.65
CA GLU A 346 12.31 4.77 -3.79
C GLU A 346 10.84 4.97 -3.37
N ARG A 347 10.66 5.15 -2.06
CA ARG A 347 9.33 5.37 -1.46
C ARG A 347 8.62 6.61 -2.02
N GLY A 348 9.38 7.57 -2.55
CA GLY A 348 8.88 8.89 -2.95
C GLY A 348 8.52 9.76 -1.74
N ALA A 349 7.93 10.93 -2.00
CA ALA A 349 7.30 11.77 -0.99
C ALA A 349 5.90 11.25 -0.61
N SER A 350 5.38 11.68 0.53
CA SER A 350 3.98 11.40 0.88
C SER A 350 3.13 12.41 0.13
N LEU A 351 2.10 11.93 -0.58
CA LEU A 351 1.16 12.81 -1.30
C LEU A 351 -0.03 13.21 -0.43
N ILE A 352 -0.14 12.63 0.77
CA ILE A 352 -1.10 13.06 1.77
C ILE A 352 -0.37 13.91 2.81
N HIS A 353 -0.21 15.20 2.50
CA HIS A 353 0.36 16.18 3.42
C HIS A 353 -0.58 16.40 4.59
N ALA A 354 -0.57 15.49 5.55
CA ALA A 354 -1.51 15.47 6.68
C ALA A 354 -1.57 16.83 7.42
N ARG A 355 -0.46 17.57 7.41
CA ARG A 355 -0.29 18.84 8.12
C ARG A 355 -0.50 20.08 7.24
N SER A 356 -0.69 19.94 5.93
CA SER A 356 -1.02 21.08 5.07
C SER A 356 -2.40 21.62 5.43
N SER A 357 -2.58 22.92 5.19
CA SER A 357 -3.86 23.59 5.43
C SER A 357 -4.81 23.34 4.26
N VAL A 358 -6.09 23.18 4.57
CA VAL A 358 -7.16 22.97 3.60
C VAL A 358 -7.92 24.28 3.43
N THR A 359 -8.04 24.75 2.19
CA THR A 359 -8.91 25.86 1.80
C THR A 359 -10.31 25.32 1.48
N PRO A 360 -11.39 25.95 1.99
CA PRO A 360 -12.74 25.61 1.55
C PRO A 360 -12.83 25.69 0.03
N LEU A 361 -13.56 24.75 -0.58
CA LEU A 361 -13.93 24.87 -1.97
C LEU A 361 -15.03 25.92 -2.04
N ASP A 362 -14.80 27.01 -2.79
CA ASP A 362 -15.84 27.99 -3.05
C ASP A 362 -17.01 27.28 -3.74
N ALA A 363 -18.20 27.39 -3.14
CA ALA A 363 -19.40 26.62 -3.50
C ALA A 363 -20.11 27.16 -4.75
#